data_AF-A0A5C5XJY8-F1
#
_entry.id   AF-A0A5C5XJY8-F1
#
_cell.length_a   1.000
_cell.length_b   1.000
_cell.length_c   1.000
_cell.angle_alpha   90.00
_cell.angle_beta   90.00
_cell.angle_gamma   90.00
#
_symmetry.space_group_name_H-M   'P 1'
#
loop_
_entity.id
_entity.type
_entity.pdbx_description
1 polymer ?
#
loop_
_entity_poly.entity_id
_entity_poly.type
_entity_poly.pdbx_seq_one_letter_code
_entity_poly.pdbx_strand_id
1 'polypeptide(L)'
;MKRYLAVATITIYLGTLSWGIFSHTFAVGHVSHPAMYYVVWDMFCGWSGYECRQHLIAQGESGQYYKLNPAPWGEFKAFGPADRIDYDSFAAHSQNIARNILRNTEHEPIQRIFLVEENWSKRYNIPDYLWSMKFEEEKESYSYFHTRMIYNSECEPVESRMGWIAAINSKNLETDPRLAKMRNKAKPFYAVTPYSQAPAQNASSIPAYATDGILPASYQQTQ
;
A
#
# COMPACT_ATOMS: atom_id res chain seq x y z
N MET A 1 34.84 -8.15 32.53
CA MET A 1 33.45 -8.68 32.60
C MET A 1 32.50 -8.00 31.62
N LYS A 2 32.34 -6.67 31.64
CA LYS A 2 31.41 -5.94 30.72
C LYS A 2 31.61 -6.24 29.23
N ARG A 3 32.87 -6.37 28.78
CA ARG A 3 33.20 -6.70 27.38
C ARG A 3 32.75 -8.10 26.98
N TYR A 4 32.94 -9.11 27.83
CA TYR A 4 32.49 -10.48 27.54
C TYR A 4 30.97 -10.58 27.51
N LEU A 5 30.30 -9.86 28.41
CA LEU A 5 28.83 -9.79 28.40
C LEU A 5 28.32 -9.13 27.11
N ALA A 6 28.93 -8.01 26.68
CA ALA A 6 28.57 -7.36 25.43
C ALA A 6 28.79 -8.27 24.21
N VAL A 7 29.93 -8.96 24.13
CA VAL A 7 30.21 -9.90 23.04
C VAL A 7 29.20 -11.05 23.05
N ALA A 8 28.91 -11.64 24.21
CA ALA A 8 27.92 -12.70 24.32
C ALA A 8 26.52 -12.24 23.87
N THR A 9 26.08 -11.04 24.29
CA THR A 9 24.81 -10.47 23.85
C THR A 9 24.76 -10.28 22.33
N ILE A 10 25.82 -9.73 21.72
CA ILE A 10 25.89 -9.53 20.27
C ILE A 10 25.86 -10.87 19.53
N THR A 11 26.65 -11.85 19.97
CA THR A 11 26.70 -13.18 19.34
C THR A 11 25.36 -13.90 19.45
N ILE A 12 24.69 -13.85 20.62
CA ILE A 12 23.36 -14.43 20.79
C ILE A 12 22.36 -13.73 19.87
N TYR A 13 22.34 -12.40 19.85
CA TYR A 13 21.42 -11.62 19.02
C TYR A 13 21.58 -11.93 17.53
N LEU A 14 22.82 -11.84 17.01
CA LEU A 14 23.10 -12.14 15.61
C LEU A 14 22.84 -13.62 15.27
N GLY A 15 23.18 -14.54 16.18
CA GLY A 15 22.89 -15.97 15.99
C GLY A 15 21.39 -16.24 15.90
N THR A 16 20.58 -15.63 16.77
CA THR A 16 19.12 -15.74 16.71
C THR A 16 18.53 -15.13 15.43
N LEU A 17 19.06 -13.99 14.97
CA LEU A 17 18.64 -13.39 13.70
C LEU A 17 18.99 -14.28 12.50
N SER A 18 20.22 -14.77 12.40
CA SER A 18 20.66 -15.65 11.32
C SER A 18 19.86 -16.96 11.29
N TRP A 19 19.55 -17.53 12.46
CA TRP A 19 18.69 -18.71 12.55
C TRP A 19 17.26 -18.43 12.08
N GLY A 20 16.71 -17.26 12.43
CA GLY A 20 15.39 -16.84 11.96
C GLY A 20 15.32 -16.66 10.45
N ILE A 21 16.34 -16.02 9.85
CA ILE A 21 16.47 -15.89 8.40
C ILE A 21 16.54 -17.29 7.76
N PHE A 22 17.42 -18.16 8.23
CA PHE A 22 17.57 -19.52 7.71
C PHE A 22 16.25 -20.31 7.77
N SER A 23 15.58 -20.29 8.92
CA SER A 23 14.30 -20.99 9.13
C SER A 23 13.23 -20.51 8.16
N HIS A 24 13.13 -19.19 7.94
CA HIS A 24 12.20 -18.62 6.97
C HIS A 24 12.58 -18.91 5.52
N THR A 25 13.86 -18.84 5.16
CA THR A 25 14.34 -19.09 3.79
C THR A 25 14.13 -20.54 3.38
N PHE A 26 14.34 -21.49 4.29
CA PHE A 26 14.27 -22.92 4.00
C PHE A 26 12.97 -23.58 4.48
N ALA A 27 11.99 -22.80 4.94
CA ALA A 27 10.71 -23.29 5.47
C ALA A 27 10.85 -24.35 6.58
N VAL A 28 11.92 -24.26 7.38
CA VAL A 28 12.21 -25.21 8.47
C VAL A 28 11.55 -24.71 9.75
N GLY A 29 10.70 -25.55 10.36
CA GLY A 29 10.16 -25.27 11.71
C GLY A 29 9.14 -24.13 11.79
N HIS A 30 8.26 -24.00 10.79
CA HIS A 30 7.27 -22.93 10.61
C HIS A 30 6.33 -22.60 11.78
N VAL A 31 6.38 -23.32 12.90
CA VAL A 31 5.33 -23.26 13.94
C VAL A 31 5.74 -22.58 15.25
N SER A 32 7.03 -22.44 15.59
CA SER A 32 7.32 -22.14 17.00
C SER A 32 8.59 -21.34 17.18
N HIS A 33 8.47 -20.03 17.44
CA HIS A 33 9.20 -19.33 18.51
C HIS A 33 8.60 -17.92 18.71
N PRO A 34 7.74 -17.71 19.73
CA PRO A 34 7.26 -16.37 20.09
C PRO A 34 8.39 -15.35 20.34
N ALA A 35 9.54 -15.81 20.85
CA ALA A 35 10.74 -14.99 21.00
C ALA A 35 11.29 -14.50 19.65
N MET A 36 11.23 -15.34 18.63
CA MET A 36 11.66 -14.98 17.28
C MET A 36 10.69 -13.98 16.64
N TYR A 37 9.39 -14.09 16.94
CA TYR A 37 8.42 -13.03 16.61
C TYR A 37 8.88 -11.70 17.20
N TYR A 38 9.27 -11.59 18.47
CA TYR A 38 9.73 -10.31 19.03
C TYR A 38 11.02 -9.75 18.40
N VAL A 39 11.95 -10.61 17.98
CA VAL A 39 13.21 -10.19 17.33
C VAL A 39 12.99 -9.78 15.87
N VAL A 40 12.09 -10.48 15.18
CA VAL A 40 11.81 -10.28 13.75
C VAL A 40 10.75 -9.20 13.53
N TRP A 41 9.76 -9.09 14.40
CA TRP A 41 8.60 -8.19 14.23
C TRP A 41 8.97 -6.71 14.24
N ASP A 42 9.98 -6.31 15.01
CA ASP A 42 10.52 -4.94 14.98
C ASP A 42 11.24 -4.62 13.64
N MET A 43 11.73 -5.64 12.92
CA MET A 43 12.40 -5.46 11.63
C MET A 43 11.46 -5.50 10.42
N PHE A 44 10.23 -6.00 10.57
CA PHE A 44 9.24 -6.06 9.49
C PHE A 44 8.04 -5.17 9.81
N CYS A 45 8.26 -3.86 9.76
CA CYS A 45 7.28 -2.78 9.98
C CYS A 45 6.08 -2.76 9.00
N GLY A 46 5.89 -3.82 8.20
CA GLY A 46 4.87 -3.93 7.16
C GLY A 46 3.79 -4.98 7.42
N TRP A 47 3.74 -5.61 8.60
CA TRP A 47 2.70 -6.60 8.88
C TRP A 47 1.35 -5.91 9.09
N SER A 48 0.52 -5.87 8.06
CA SER A 48 -0.90 -5.52 8.17
C SER A 48 -1.69 -6.66 8.82
N GLY A 49 -2.54 -6.34 9.80
CA GLY A 49 -3.52 -7.28 10.35
C GLY A 49 -4.61 -7.70 9.33
N TYR A 50 -4.58 -7.10 8.16
CA TYR A 50 -5.42 -7.39 7.01
C TYR A 50 -4.59 -7.93 5.85
N GLU A 51 -5.14 -8.89 5.12
CA GLU A 51 -4.69 -9.21 3.78
C GLU A 51 -5.50 -8.36 2.79
N CYS A 52 -4.85 -7.89 1.73
CA CYS A 52 -5.49 -7.16 0.63
C CYS A 52 -5.14 -7.86 -0.68
N ARG A 53 -6.16 -8.11 -1.51
CA ARG A 53 -6.05 -8.64 -2.87
C ARG A 53 -6.68 -7.66 -3.84
N GLN A 54 -6.09 -7.56 -5.03
CA GLN A 54 -6.59 -6.67 -6.07
C GLN A 54 -7.31 -7.46 -7.16
N HIS A 55 -8.48 -6.99 -7.53
CA HIS A 55 -9.30 -7.53 -8.62
C HIS A 55 -9.54 -6.44 -9.65
N LEU A 56 -9.16 -6.72 -10.90
CA LEU A 56 -9.50 -5.91 -12.05
C LEU A 56 -10.76 -6.47 -12.70
N ILE A 57 -11.79 -5.64 -12.78
CA ILE A 57 -13.10 -6.00 -13.34
C ILE A 57 -13.41 -5.05 -14.48
N ALA A 58 -13.51 -5.54 -15.71
CA ALA A 58 -13.92 -4.76 -16.86
C ALA A 58 -15.44 -4.85 -17.05
N GLN A 59 -16.07 -3.75 -17.43
CA GLN A 59 -17.47 -3.69 -17.84
C GLN A 59 -17.51 -3.48 -19.36
N GLY A 60 -18.09 -4.43 -20.07
CA GLY A 60 -18.28 -4.35 -21.51
C GLY A 60 -19.52 -3.53 -21.89
N GLU A 61 -19.66 -3.25 -23.18
CA GLU A 61 -20.78 -2.47 -23.73
C GLU A 61 -22.14 -3.14 -23.51
N SER A 62 -22.19 -4.47 -23.46
CA SER A 62 -23.39 -5.24 -23.09
C SER A 62 -23.83 -5.05 -21.63
N GLY A 63 -23.00 -4.41 -20.79
CA GLY A 63 -23.20 -4.30 -19.35
C GLY A 63 -22.72 -5.52 -18.55
N GLN A 64 -22.16 -6.54 -19.21
CA GLN A 64 -21.54 -7.69 -18.55
C GLN A 64 -20.21 -7.30 -17.89
N TYR A 65 -19.88 -8.00 -16.81
CA TYR A 65 -18.65 -7.79 -16.05
C TYR A 65 -17.69 -8.97 -16.25
N TYR A 66 -16.45 -8.66 -16.56
CA TYR A 66 -15.39 -9.62 -16.85
C TYR A 66 -14.24 -9.43 -15.87
N LYS A 67 -13.83 -10.50 -15.21
CA LYS A 67 -12.63 -10.48 -14.36
C LYS A 67 -11.39 -10.54 -15.25
N LEU A 68 -10.50 -9.56 -15.14
CA LEU A 68 -9.27 -9.50 -15.94
C LEU A 68 -8.13 -10.32 -15.33
N ASN A 69 -8.06 -10.42 -13.99
CA ASN A 69 -7.04 -11.20 -13.29
C ASN A 69 -7.62 -12.45 -12.62
N PRO A 70 -6.91 -13.60 -12.64
CA PRO A 70 -5.59 -13.80 -13.21
C PRO A 70 -5.58 -13.69 -14.74
N ALA A 71 -4.46 -13.22 -15.30
CA ALA A 71 -4.32 -13.13 -16.75
C ALA A 71 -4.46 -14.53 -17.42
N PRO A 72 -4.97 -14.62 -18.67
CA PRO A 72 -5.23 -15.92 -19.32
C PRO A 72 -4.01 -16.82 -19.50
N TRP A 73 -2.81 -16.24 -19.55
CA TRP A 73 -1.53 -16.94 -19.63
C TRP A 73 -0.91 -17.25 -18.25
N GLY A 74 -1.65 -17.03 -17.17
CA GLY A 74 -1.21 -17.26 -15.80
C GLY A 74 -0.53 -16.04 -15.14
N GLU A 75 -0.38 -16.12 -13.82
CA GLU A 75 0.19 -15.07 -12.98
C GLU A 75 1.60 -15.43 -12.50
N PHE A 76 2.47 -14.43 -12.47
CA PHE A 76 3.78 -14.57 -11.83
C PHE A 76 3.65 -14.46 -10.31
N LYS A 77 4.07 -15.51 -9.59
CA LYS A 77 4.04 -15.60 -8.13
C LYS A 77 5.44 -15.66 -7.58
N ALA A 78 5.98 -14.52 -7.13
CA ALA A 78 7.32 -14.47 -6.56
C ALA A 78 7.38 -15.19 -5.20
N PHE A 79 6.39 -14.94 -4.33
CA PHE A 79 6.38 -15.45 -2.96
C PHE A 79 4.97 -15.83 -2.50
N GLY A 80 4.75 -17.12 -2.24
CA GLY A 80 3.47 -17.60 -1.68
C GLY A 80 2.31 -17.53 -2.68
N PRO A 81 1.05 -17.43 -2.20
CA PRO A 81 -0.13 -17.56 -3.03
C PRO A 81 -0.51 -16.30 -3.82
N ALA A 82 0.12 -15.16 -3.51
CA ALA A 82 -0.20 -13.84 -4.05
C ALA A 82 0.11 -13.71 -5.54
N ASP A 83 -0.78 -13.07 -6.30
CA ASP A 83 -0.57 -12.76 -7.70
C ASP A 83 0.27 -11.47 -7.84
N ARG A 84 0.87 -11.23 -9.01
CA ARG A 84 1.73 -10.05 -9.24
C ARG A 84 1.03 -8.74 -8.90
N ILE A 85 -0.26 -8.64 -9.23
CA ILE A 85 -1.06 -7.45 -9.00
C ILE A 85 -1.25 -7.14 -7.52
N ASP A 86 -1.26 -8.16 -6.64
CA ASP A 86 -1.44 -7.95 -5.20
C ASP A 86 -0.24 -7.25 -4.55
N TYR A 87 0.95 -7.33 -5.17
CA TYR A 87 2.12 -6.59 -4.71
C TYR A 87 2.08 -5.11 -5.07
N ASP A 88 1.17 -4.70 -5.97
CA ASP A 88 0.99 -3.29 -6.35
C ASP A 88 0.17 -2.53 -5.29
N SER A 89 0.76 -2.39 -4.10
CA SER A 89 0.11 -1.72 -2.96
C SER A 89 -0.30 -0.28 -3.25
N PHE A 90 0.33 0.38 -4.23
CA PHE A 90 0.00 1.74 -4.67
C PHE A 90 -0.93 1.80 -5.88
N ALA A 91 -1.31 0.66 -6.47
CA ALA A 91 -2.07 0.56 -7.72
C ALA A 91 -1.40 1.31 -8.89
N ALA A 92 -0.07 1.45 -8.87
CA ALA A 92 0.71 2.19 -9.86
C ALA A 92 0.86 1.47 -11.22
N HIS A 93 0.61 0.16 -11.24
CA HIS A 93 0.82 -0.72 -12.39
C HIS A 93 -0.44 -1.44 -12.86
N SER A 94 -1.49 -1.45 -12.04
CA SER A 94 -2.84 -1.96 -12.37
C SER A 94 -3.35 -1.53 -13.76
N GLN A 95 -3.17 -0.27 -14.16
CA GLN A 95 -3.51 0.24 -15.50
C GLN A 95 -2.79 -0.52 -16.62
N ASN A 96 -1.47 -0.71 -16.47
CA ASN A 96 -0.66 -1.38 -17.50
C ASN A 96 -0.99 -2.87 -17.57
N ILE A 97 -1.31 -3.48 -16.43
CA ILE A 97 -1.78 -4.87 -16.37
C ILE A 97 -3.10 -5.00 -17.14
N ALA A 98 -4.09 -4.16 -16.85
CA ALA A 98 -5.38 -4.17 -17.53
C ALA A 98 -5.22 -3.95 -19.04
N ARG A 99 -4.47 -2.93 -19.45
CA ARG A 99 -4.19 -2.64 -20.87
C ARG A 99 -3.53 -3.82 -21.57
N ASN A 100 -2.58 -4.48 -20.92
CA ASN A 100 -1.89 -5.63 -21.50
C ASN A 100 -2.83 -6.84 -21.66
N ILE A 101 -3.73 -7.07 -20.71
CA ILE A 101 -4.73 -8.13 -20.81
C ILE A 101 -5.67 -7.86 -21.97
N LEU A 102 -6.33 -6.69 -21.97
CA LEU A 102 -7.29 -6.32 -23.02
C LEU A 102 -6.66 -6.35 -24.42
N ARG A 103 -5.42 -5.88 -24.57
CA ARG A 103 -4.70 -5.93 -25.86
C ARG A 103 -4.50 -7.35 -26.41
N ASN A 104 -4.40 -8.36 -25.54
CA ASN A 104 -4.05 -9.73 -25.91
C ASN A 104 -5.23 -10.71 -25.72
N THR A 105 -6.45 -10.20 -25.54
CA THR A 105 -7.66 -11.02 -25.37
C THR A 105 -8.77 -10.55 -26.29
N GLU A 106 -9.58 -11.47 -26.78
CA GLU A 106 -10.81 -11.13 -27.50
C GLU A 106 -11.92 -10.81 -26.50
N HIS A 107 -12.53 -9.63 -26.64
CA HIS A 107 -13.63 -9.17 -25.81
C HIS A 107 -14.47 -8.14 -26.58
N GLU A 108 -15.69 -7.91 -26.12
CA GLU A 108 -16.48 -6.78 -26.58
C GLU A 108 -15.84 -5.44 -26.17
N PRO A 109 -16.21 -4.30 -26.77
CA PRO A 109 -15.71 -2.99 -26.34
C PRO A 109 -15.92 -2.75 -24.85
N ILE A 110 -14.85 -2.39 -24.15
CA ILE A 110 -14.88 -2.12 -22.70
C ILE A 110 -15.22 -0.66 -22.46
N GLN A 111 -16.21 -0.39 -21.61
CA GLN A 111 -16.60 0.96 -21.22
C GLN A 111 -15.79 1.47 -20.03
N ARG A 112 -15.63 0.62 -19.01
CA ARG A 112 -14.98 0.98 -17.74
C ARG A 112 -14.23 -0.22 -17.17
N ILE A 113 -13.21 0.08 -16.37
CA ILE A 113 -12.47 -0.94 -15.63
C ILE A 113 -12.43 -0.51 -14.16
N PHE A 114 -12.74 -1.42 -13.26
CA PHE A 114 -12.75 -1.20 -11.83
C PHE A 114 -11.58 -1.95 -11.21
N LEU A 115 -10.76 -1.24 -10.45
CA LEU A 115 -9.83 -1.86 -9.52
C LEU A 115 -10.51 -1.97 -8.16
N VAL A 116 -10.85 -3.19 -7.77
CA VAL A 116 -11.52 -3.54 -6.52
C VAL A 116 -10.52 -4.19 -5.59
N GLU A 117 -10.40 -3.67 -4.38
CA GLU A 117 -9.63 -4.29 -3.31
C GLU A 117 -10.54 -5.20 -2.50
N GLU A 118 -10.19 -6.47 -2.41
CA GLU A 118 -10.75 -7.41 -1.45
C GLU A 118 -9.85 -7.45 -0.21
N ASN A 119 -10.43 -7.15 0.95
CA ASN A 119 -9.70 -7.04 2.20
C ASN A 119 -10.32 -7.95 3.26
N TRP A 120 -9.50 -8.64 4.04
CA TRP A 120 -9.99 -9.41 5.18
C TRP A 120 -9.00 -9.41 6.34
N SER A 121 -9.51 -9.56 7.56
CA SER A 121 -8.64 -9.70 8.72
C SER A 121 -8.00 -11.09 8.71
N LYS A 122 -6.67 -11.14 8.82
CA LYS A 122 -5.91 -12.40 8.89
C LYS A 122 -6.31 -13.26 10.09
N ARG A 123 -6.83 -12.62 11.15
CA ARG A 123 -7.28 -13.29 12.37
C ARG A 123 -8.54 -14.12 12.15
N TYR A 124 -9.45 -13.65 11.31
CA TYR A 124 -10.74 -14.32 11.09
C TYR A 124 -10.70 -15.29 9.92
N ASN A 125 -9.86 -15.05 8.91
CA ASN A 125 -9.68 -15.98 7.79
C ASN A 125 -8.39 -16.80 7.95
N ILE A 126 -8.24 -17.51 9.08
CA ILE A 126 -7.13 -18.48 9.25
C ILE A 126 -7.33 -19.70 8.33
N PRO A 127 -6.26 -20.41 7.93
CA PRO A 127 -6.37 -21.64 7.17
C PRO A 127 -7.32 -22.68 7.80
N ASP A 128 -8.07 -23.42 6.97
CA ASP A 128 -9.12 -24.35 7.43
C ASP A 128 -8.58 -25.45 8.35
N TYR A 129 -7.36 -25.92 8.07
CA TYR A 129 -6.69 -26.92 8.91
C TYR A 129 -6.37 -26.39 10.31
N LEU A 130 -6.13 -25.07 10.48
CA LEU A 130 -5.92 -24.45 11.79
C LEU A 130 -7.25 -24.15 12.48
N TRP A 131 -8.28 -23.79 11.72
CA TRP A 131 -9.62 -23.57 12.26
C TRP A 131 -10.19 -24.85 12.87
N SER A 132 -10.16 -25.95 12.11
CA SER A 132 -10.65 -27.27 12.53
C SER A 132 -9.91 -27.88 13.73
N MET A 133 -8.68 -27.46 14.02
CA MET A 133 -7.98 -27.86 15.25
C MET A 133 -8.62 -27.30 16.52
N LYS A 134 -9.39 -26.21 16.42
CA LYS A 134 -9.93 -25.48 17.57
C LYS A 134 -11.46 -25.44 17.60
N PHE A 135 -12.10 -25.48 16.43
CA PHE A 135 -13.54 -25.31 16.28
C PHE A 135 -14.12 -26.47 15.47
N GLU A 136 -15.29 -26.96 15.87
CA GLU A 136 -16.03 -28.03 15.17
C GLU A 136 -16.92 -27.50 14.03
N GLU A 137 -17.16 -26.19 14.02
CA GLU A 137 -17.97 -25.51 13.00
C GLU A 137 -17.17 -25.24 11.72
N GLU A 138 -17.87 -25.21 10.59
CA GLU A 138 -17.27 -24.77 9.33
C GLU A 138 -16.91 -23.29 9.40
N LYS A 139 -15.74 -22.95 8.85
CA LYS A 139 -15.24 -21.58 8.89
C LYS A 139 -15.98 -20.72 7.88
N GLU A 140 -16.66 -19.69 8.38
CA GLU A 140 -17.14 -18.61 7.53
C GLU A 140 -16.00 -17.66 7.15
N SER A 141 -15.82 -17.41 5.86
CA SER A 141 -14.82 -16.46 5.38
C SER A 141 -15.44 -15.07 5.23
N TYR A 142 -14.79 -14.05 5.79
CA TYR A 142 -15.25 -12.67 5.70
C TYR A 142 -14.32 -11.86 4.82
N SER A 143 -14.89 -11.23 3.79
CA SER A 143 -14.17 -10.32 2.87
C SER A 143 -14.94 -9.02 2.70
N TYR A 144 -14.20 -7.91 2.68
CA TYR A 144 -14.71 -6.57 2.40
C TYR A 144 -14.22 -6.11 1.04
N PHE A 145 -15.12 -5.57 0.22
CA PHE A 145 -14.78 -5.08 -1.12
C PHE A 145 -14.84 -3.56 -1.15
N HIS A 146 -13.81 -2.94 -1.73
CA HIS A 146 -13.69 -1.50 -1.87
C HIS A 146 -13.18 -1.15 -3.26
N THR A 147 -13.90 -0.33 -4.02
CA THR A 147 -13.39 0.16 -5.31
C THR A 147 -12.35 1.24 -5.05
N ARG A 148 -11.11 0.96 -5.46
CA ARG A 148 -9.97 1.85 -5.30
C ARG A 148 -9.82 2.80 -6.49
N MET A 149 -9.93 2.29 -7.71
CA MET A 149 -9.78 3.09 -8.93
C MET A 149 -10.80 2.69 -9.98
N ILE A 150 -11.18 3.66 -10.82
CA ILE A 150 -12.00 3.44 -12.01
C ILE A 150 -11.22 3.99 -13.20
N TYR A 151 -11.09 3.20 -14.24
CA TYR A 151 -10.51 3.59 -15.51
C TYR A 151 -11.58 3.69 -16.60
N ASN A 152 -11.33 4.55 -17.59
CA ASN A 152 -12.11 4.61 -18.83
C ASN A 152 -11.76 3.43 -19.77
N SER A 153 -12.37 3.40 -20.95
CA SER A 153 -12.14 2.43 -22.01
C SER A 153 -10.67 2.36 -22.49
N GLU A 154 -9.92 3.46 -22.37
CA GLU A 154 -8.51 3.58 -22.76
C GLU A 154 -7.54 3.21 -21.61
N CYS A 155 -8.11 2.69 -20.51
CA CYS A 155 -7.43 2.38 -19.26
C CYS A 155 -6.87 3.62 -18.54
N GLU A 156 -7.32 4.84 -18.81
CA GLU A 156 -6.90 6.04 -18.09
C GLU A 156 -7.70 6.22 -16.80
N PRO A 157 -7.07 6.66 -15.68
CA PRO A 157 -7.75 6.81 -14.41
C PRO A 157 -8.77 7.95 -14.45
N VAL A 158 -10.04 7.63 -14.21
CA VAL A 158 -11.15 8.57 -14.07
C VAL A 158 -11.38 8.93 -12.61
N GLU A 159 -11.35 7.91 -11.74
CA GLU A 159 -11.53 8.07 -10.30
C GLU A 159 -10.42 7.33 -9.56
N SER A 160 -9.89 7.96 -8.52
CA SER A 160 -8.90 7.38 -7.63
C SER A 160 -9.28 7.66 -6.18
N ARG A 161 -9.33 6.60 -5.39
CA ARG A 161 -9.64 6.64 -3.95
C ARG A 161 -8.45 6.10 -3.17
N MET A 162 -8.41 6.46 -1.89
CA MET A 162 -7.46 5.85 -0.96
C MET A 162 -7.70 4.34 -0.89
N GLY A 163 -6.61 3.57 -0.82
CA GLY A 163 -6.70 2.14 -0.52
C GLY A 163 -7.38 1.91 0.83
N TRP A 164 -8.03 0.77 1.00
CA TRP A 164 -8.90 0.46 2.14
C TRP A 164 -8.24 0.72 3.49
N ILE A 165 -7.00 0.27 3.69
CA ILE A 165 -6.26 0.47 4.93
C ILE A 165 -6.00 1.94 5.21
N ALA A 166 -5.63 2.71 4.19
CA ALA A 166 -5.42 4.14 4.31
C ALA A 166 -6.74 4.87 4.61
N ALA A 167 -7.84 4.46 3.97
CA ALA A 167 -9.17 5.02 4.20
C ALA A 167 -9.67 4.74 5.64
N ILE A 168 -9.52 3.50 6.13
CA ILE A 168 -9.85 3.16 7.53
C ILE A 168 -8.98 3.97 8.49
N ASN A 169 -7.67 4.05 8.25
CA ASN A 169 -6.77 4.79 9.13
C ASN A 169 -7.15 6.27 9.20
N SER A 170 -7.45 6.90 8.06
CA SER A 170 -7.93 8.29 8.03
C SER A 170 -9.22 8.43 8.82
N LYS A 171 -10.20 7.55 8.56
CA LYS A 171 -11.49 7.55 9.26
C LYS A 171 -11.32 7.38 10.78
N ASN A 172 -10.46 6.48 11.22
CA ASN A 172 -10.20 6.26 12.66
C ASN A 172 -9.57 7.49 13.32
N LEU A 173 -8.63 8.15 12.62
CA LEU A 173 -8.00 9.38 13.12
C LEU A 173 -8.97 10.57 13.18
N GLU A 174 -9.92 10.64 12.25
CA GLU A 174 -10.93 11.70 12.18
C GLU A 174 -12.06 11.49 13.19
N THR A 175 -12.49 10.24 13.38
CA THR A 175 -13.65 9.91 14.22
C THR A 175 -13.33 9.81 15.70
N ASP A 176 -12.08 9.50 16.09
CA ASP A 176 -11.67 9.48 17.50
C ASP A 176 -11.30 10.89 18.00
N PRO A 177 -12.13 11.53 18.86
CA PRO A 177 -11.86 12.87 19.36
C PRO A 177 -10.60 12.94 20.24
N ARG A 178 -10.17 11.82 20.84
CA ARG A 178 -8.93 11.77 21.63
C ARG A 178 -7.73 11.87 20.73
N LEU A 179 -7.71 11.11 19.64
CA LEU A 179 -6.64 11.17 18.64
C LEU A 179 -6.59 12.53 17.96
N ALA A 180 -7.75 13.12 17.62
CA ALA A 180 -7.81 14.48 17.08
C ALA A 180 -7.22 15.53 18.04
N LYS A 181 -7.53 15.44 19.34
CA LYS A 181 -6.97 16.34 20.37
C LYS A 181 -5.46 16.13 20.55
N MET A 182 -4.99 14.88 20.48
CA MET A 182 -3.56 14.57 20.57
C MET A 182 -2.80 15.06 19.34
N ARG A 183 -3.35 14.90 18.13
CA ARG A 183 -2.79 15.43 16.87
C ARG A 183 -2.56 16.94 16.97
N ASN A 184 -3.54 17.69 17.49
CA ASN A 184 -3.42 19.14 17.63
C ASN A 184 -2.40 19.56 18.71
N LYS A 185 -2.09 18.69 19.67
CA LYS A 185 -1.07 18.92 20.70
C LYS A 185 0.32 18.43 20.29
N ALA A 186 0.39 17.46 19.39
CA ALA A 186 1.63 16.88 18.92
C ALA A 186 2.39 17.93 18.10
N LYS A 187 3.52 18.38 18.64
CA LYS A 187 4.53 19.08 17.85
C LYS A 187 5.44 18.01 17.25
N PRO A 188 5.66 17.99 15.93
CA PRO A 188 6.63 17.06 15.36
C PRO A 188 8.00 17.31 16.02
N PHE A 189 8.60 16.26 16.58
CA PHE A 189 9.90 16.35 17.24
C PHE A 189 11.02 16.64 16.22
N TYR A 190 10.79 16.26 14.96
CA TYR A 190 11.60 16.65 13.80
C TYR A 190 10.67 17.18 12.71
N ALA A 191 10.72 18.48 12.44
CA ALA A 191 10.12 19.05 11.24
C ALA A 191 11.02 18.72 10.04
N VAL A 192 10.86 17.53 9.45
CA VAL A 192 11.43 17.29 8.12
C VAL A 192 10.44 17.88 7.13
N THR A 193 10.62 19.15 6.78
CA THR A 193 9.96 19.73 5.62
C THR A 193 10.66 19.14 4.39
N PRO A 194 10.08 18.18 3.63
CA PRO A 194 10.82 17.54 2.54
C PRO A 194 10.97 18.47 1.33
N TYR A 195 10.33 19.65 1.34
CA TYR A 195 10.25 20.57 0.20
C TYR A 195 10.37 22.05 0.54
N SER A 196 10.92 22.45 1.69
CA SER A 196 11.36 23.84 1.86
C SER A 196 12.81 24.00 1.39
N GLN A 197 13.10 23.65 0.13
CA GLN A 197 14.11 24.42 -0.57
C GLN A 197 13.42 25.72 -0.96
N ALA A 198 13.62 26.76 -0.14
CA ALA A 198 13.45 28.12 -0.63
C ALA A 198 14.24 28.21 -1.95
N PRO A 199 13.70 28.81 -3.03
CA PRO A 199 14.51 29.08 -4.20
C PRO A 199 15.73 29.87 -3.71
N ALA A 200 16.92 29.29 -3.91
CA ALA A 200 18.16 29.99 -3.66
C ALA A 200 18.04 31.34 -4.39
N GLN A 201 17.99 32.42 -3.61
CA GLN A 201 18.15 33.76 -4.13
C GLN A 201 19.55 33.78 -4.77
N ASN A 202 19.59 33.53 -6.08
CA ASN A 202 20.71 33.89 -6.92
C ASN A 202 20.77 35.42 -6.92
N ALA A 203 21.34 35.99 -5.86
CA ALA A 203 21.89 37.33 -5.86
C ALA A 203 23.21 37.28 -6.66
N SER A 204 23.10 36.98 -7.96
CA SER A 204 24.10 37.36 -8.93
C SER A 204 23.85 38.82 -9.26
N SER A 205 24.73 39.67 -8.71
CA SER A 205 25.04 41.02 -9.14
C SER A 205 24.79 41.24 -10.64
N ILE A 206 23.77 42.03 -10.97
CA ILE A 206 23.70 42.76 -12.24
C ILE A 206 23.81 44.25 -11.88
N PRO A 207 24.80 44.99 -12.42
CA PRO A 207 24.96 46.39 -12.15
C PRO A 207 23.83 47.21 -12.79
N ALA A 208 23.50 48.31 -12.13
CA ALA A 208 22.48 49.26 -12.53
C ALA A 208 22.67 49.76 -13.97
N TYR A 209 21.62 49.64 -14.77
CA TYR A 209 21.31 50.63 -15.80
C TYR A 209 19.83 51.00 -15.68
N ALA A 210 19.63 52.30 -15.41
CA ALA A 210 18.54 53.19 -15.80
C ALA A 210 17.85 52.75 -17.12
N THR A 211 16.58 52.99 -17.43
CA THR A 211 15.52 53.88 -16.92
C THR A 211 14.26 53.54 -17.73
N ASP A 212 13.12 54.02 -17.25
CA ASP A 212 11.90 54.32 -18.01
C ASP A 212 10.93 53.20 -18.39
N GLY A 213 9.73 53.30 -17.82
CA GLY A 213 8.55 53.38 -18.68
C GLY A 213 7.42 52.41 -18.37
N ILE A 214 6.39 52.97 -17.73
CA ILE A 214 4.96 52.69 -17.99
C ILE A 214 4.38 51.41 -17.35
N LEU A 215 3.71 51.63 -16.21
CA LEU A 215 2.52 50.84 -15.81
C LEU A 215 1.31 51.30 -16.64
N PRO A 216 0.35 50.40 -16.91
CA PRO A 216 -0.97 50.56 -16.31
C PRO A 216 -1.39 49.25 -15.63
N ALA A 217 -1.86 49.22 -14.38
CA ALA A 217 -3.08 49.82 -13.85
C ALA A 217 -4.34 49.37 -14.59
N SER A 218 -4.96 48.27 -14.16
CA SER A 218 -6.34 48.29 -13.58
C SER A 218 -6.87 46.85 -13.44
N TYR A 219 -7.27 46.48 -12.21
CA TYR A 219 -8.65 46.15 -11.79
C TYR A 219 -9.16 44.79 -12.32
N GLN A 220 -9.86 43.94 -11.57
CA GLN A 220 -10.19 43.82 -10.16
C GLN A 220 -10.90 42.46 -10.02
N GLN A 221 -10.79 41.84 -8.86
CA GLN A 221 -11.65 40.75 -8.42
C GLN A 221 -13.10 41.20 -8.26
N THR A 222 -14.04 40.30 -8.59
CA THR A 222 -15.31 39.90 -7.92
C THR A 222 -16.21 39.29 -9.01
N GLN A 223 -16.85 38.14 -8.85
CA GLN A 223 -17.47 37.50 -7.68
C GLN A 223 -17.12 36.01 -7.58
#